data_AF-A0AA39AAK5-F1
#
_entry.id   AF-A0AA39AAK5-F1
#
_cell.length_a   1.000
_cell.length_b   1.000
_cell.length_c   1.000
_cell.angle_alpha   90.00
_cell.angle_beta   90.00
_cell.angle_gamma   90.00
#
_symmetry.space_group_name_H-M   'P 1'
#
loop_
_entity.id
_entity.type
_entity.pdbx_description
1 polymer ?
#
loop_
_entity_poly.entity_id
_entity_poly.type
_entity_poly.pdbx_seq_one_letter_code
_entity_poly.pdbx_strand_id
1 'polypeptide(L)'
;MKFDETKLVIYESPEELDELFSNRSSDGGIAAAFEEIPYMKLFLAKYCSKYTAVQPTYKFDGFGFVFPKRSPLIPDVSMQVLNVTEGAKMVQFEKAWFGQTPSCLELTGSISSNSISLNSF
;
A
#
# COMPACT_ATOMS: atom_id res chain seq x y z
N MET A 1 -16.77 -0.55 -11.44
CA MET A 1 -16.11 0.56 -12.15
C MET A 1 -15.91 0.13 -13.60
N LYS A 2 -16.09 1.01 -14.59
CA LYS A 2 -15.78 0.71 -16.00
C LYS A 2 -14.43 1.34 -16.32
N PHE A 3 -13.36 0.57 -16.17
CA PHE A 3 -12.03 0.99 -16.59
C PHE A 3 -11.78 0.56 -18.03
N ASP A 4 -10.98 1.35 -18.75
CA ASP A 4 -10.44 0.95 -20.04
C ASP A 4 -9.27 0.00 -19.77
N GLU A 5 -9.46 -1.30 -20.03
CA GLU A 5 -8.48 -2.35 -19.75
C GLU A 5 -7.15 -2.13 -20.49
N THR A 6 -7.17 -1.39 -21.61
CA THR A 6 -5.95 -1.05 -22.35
C THR A 6 -5.03 -0.08 -21.61
N LYS A 7 -5.53 0.55 -20.53
CA LYS A 7 -4.77 1.47 -19.66
C LYS A 7 -4.24 0.80 -18.40
N LEU A 8 -4.49 -0.50 -18.22
CA LEU A 8 -3.96 -1.25 -17.09
C LEU A 8 -2.50 -1.60 -17.38
N VAL A 9 -1.63 -1.26 -16.44
CA VAL A 9 -0.19 -1.55 -16.51
C VAL A 9 0.11 -2.60 -15.45
N ILE A 10 0.77 -3.68 -15.87
CA ILE A 10 1.31 -4.70 -14.97
C ILE A 10 2.72 -4.26 -14.59
N TYR A 11 3.06 -4.43 -13.32
CA TYR A 11 4.38 -4.16 -12.76
C TYR A 11 4.73 -5.28 -11.78
N GLU A 12 6.02 -5.49 -11.52
CA GLU A 12 6.52 -6.63 -10.74
C GLU A 12 7.28 -6.22 -9.47
N SER A 13 7.55 -4.93 -9.26
CA SER A 13 8.31 -4.45 -8.11
C SER A 13 7.93 -3.04 -7.61
N PRO A 14 8.21 -2.72 -6.33
CA PRO A 14 8.08 -1.36 -5.80
C PRO A 14 8.93 -0.31 -6.53
N GLU A 15 10.08 -0.71 -7.08
CA GLU A 15 10.97 0.16 -7.86
C GLU A 15 10.37 0.51 -9.21
N GLU A 16 9.84 -0.48 -9.93
CA GLU A 16 9.12 -0.26 -11.18
C GLU A 16 7.88 0.62 -10.97
N LEU A 17 7.19 0.45 -9.83
CA LEU A 17 6.06 1.31 -9.48
C LEU A 17 6.48 2.78 -9.28
N ASP A 18 7.64 3.06 -8.66
CA ASP A 18 8.20 4.42 -8.54
C ASP A 18 8.56 5.01 -9.91
N GLU A 19 9.11 4.20 -10.82
CA GLU A 19 9.42 4.61 -12.20
C GLU A 19 8.14 4.94 -12.98
N LEU A 20 7.11 4.09 -12.90
CA LEU A 20 5.83 4.30 -13.55
C LEU A 20 5.13 5.58 -13.06
N PHE A 21 5.21 5.88 -11.77
CA PHE A 21 4.68 7.14 -11.23
C PHE A 21 5.53 8.36 -11.61
N SER A 22 6.83 8.19 -11.83
CA SER A 22 7.74 9.28 -12.19
C SER A 22 7.58 9.70 -13.66
N ASN A 23 7.14 8.79 -14.52
CA ASN A 23 6.85 9.05 -15.92
C ASN A 23 5.48 9.72 -16.10
N ARG A 24 5.36 10.57 -17.13
CA ARG A 24 4.05 11.14 -17.49
C ARG A 24 3.13 10.04 -18.00
N SER A 25 1.84 10.15 -17.72
CA SER A 25 0.85 9.18 -18.22
C SER A 25 0.78 9.12 -19.75
N SER A 26 1.16 10.20 -20.45
CA SER A 26 1.28 10.22 -21.91
C SER A 26 2.46 9.38 -22.43
N ASP A 27 3.45 9.13 -21.58
CA ASP A 27 4.75 8.56 -21.92
C ASP A 27 4.90 7.15 -21.31
N GLY A 28 3.77 6.47 -21.06
CA GLY A 28 3.73 5.12 -20.50
C GLY A 28 3.74 5.04 -18.96
N GLY A 29 3.65 6.18 -18.26
CA GLY A 29 3.50 6.21 -16.80
C GLY A 29 2.07 6.00 -16.31
N ILE A 30 1.88 6.07 -14.99
CA ILE A 30 0.57 5.89 -14.34
C ILE A 30 0.16 7.12 -13.52
N ALA A 31 -1.14 7.36 -13.43
CA ALA A 31 -1.69 8.41 -12.56
C ALA A 31 -2.06 7.90 -11.16
N ALA A 32 -2.34 6.60 -11.03
CA ALA A 32 -2.73 5.95 -9.79
C ALA A 32 -2.46 4.45 -9.88
N ALA A 33 -2.27 3.82 -8.73
CA ALA A 33 -2.18 2.37 -8.58
C ALA A 33 -3.28 1.89 -7.62
N PHE A 34 -3.88 0.74 -7.94
CA PHE A 34 -4.81 0.04 -7.08
C PHE A 34 -4.15 -1.26 -6.65
N GLU A 35 -3.83 -1.37 -5.36
CA GLU A 35 -3.05 -2.47 -4.83
C GLU A 35 -3.50 -2.81 -3.42
N GLU A 36 -3.18 -4.02 -2.95
CA GLU A 36 -3.48 -4.42 -1.59
C GLU A 36 -2.72 -3.56 -0.56
N ILE A 37 -3.43 -3.19 0.52
CA ILE A 37 -2.93 -2.33 1.60
C ILE A 37 -1.54 -2.73 2.12
N PRO A 38 -1.22 -4.00 2.42
CA PRO A 38 0.09 -4.36 2.97
C PRO A 38 1.26 -4.04 2.03
N TYR A 39 1.10 -4.21 0.71
CA TYR A 39 2.14 -3.82 -0.25
C TYR A 39 2.30 -2.30 -0.32
N MET A 40 1.18 -1.58 -0.33
CA MET A 40 1.21 -0.11 -0.34
C MET A 40 1.78 0.48 0.94
N LYS A 41 1.60 -0.16 2.10
CA LYS A 41 2.28 0.23 3.34
C LYS A 41 3.80 0.18 3.20
N LEU A 42 4.34 -0.87 2.58
CA LEU A 42 5.78 -1.00 2.33
C LEU A 42 6.29 0.00 1.30
N PHE A 43 5.55 0.17 0.19
CA PHE A 43 5.88 1.16 -0.84
C PHE A 43 5.91 2.58 -0.29
N LEU A 44 4.88 2.98 0.46
CA LEU A 44 4.82 4.30 1.08
C LEU A 44 5.86 4.47 2.19
N ALA A 45 6.19 3.42 2.94
CA ALA A 45 7.31 3.49 3.87
C ALA A 45 8.62 3.86 3.14
N LYS A 46 8.85 3.33 1.93
CA LYS A 46 10.05 3.60 1.13
C LYS A 46 10.02 4.96 0.41
N TYR A 47 8.87 5.39 -0.10
CA TYR A 47 8.72 6.57 -0.99
C TYR A 47 7.74 7.64 -0.46
N CYS A 48 7.55 7.74 0.85
CA CYS A 48 6.58 8.64 1.51
C CYS A 48 6.70 10.12 1.15
N SER A 49 7.87 10.60 0.72
CA SER A 49 8.06 11.99 0.29
C SER A 49 7.49 12.28 -1.09
N LYS A 50 7.23 11.23 -1.88
CA LYS A 50 6.74 11.34 -3.26
C LYS A 50 5.24 11.05 -3.39
N TYR A 51 4.72 10.12 -2.57
CA TYR A 51 3.39 9.55 -2.78
C TYR A 51 2.55 9.52 -1.51
N THR A 52 1.23 9.49 -1.70
CA THR A 52 0.25 9.32 -0.62
C THR A 52 -0.84 8.36 -1.06
N ALA A 53 -1.41 7.63 -0.09
CA ALA A 53 -2.68 6.95 -0.31
C ALA A 53 -3.82 7.98 -0.31
N VAL A 54 -4.76 7.83 -1.24
CA VAL A 54 -5.98 8.63 -1.30
C VAL A 54 -7.16 7.83 -0.75
N GLN A 55 -8.04 8.50 0.00
CA GLN A 55 -9.28 7.88 0.50
C GLN A 55 -10.35 7.84 -0.60
N PRO A 56 -11.28 6.88 -0.58
CA PRO A 56 -11.46 5.83 0.44
C PRO A 56 -10.62 4.58 0.18
N THR A 57 -10.19 3.92 1.25
CA THR A 57 -9.66 2.55 1.17
C THR A 57 -10.83 1.59 0.98
N TYR A 58 -10.83 0.84 -0.12
CA TYR A 58 -11.82 -0.20 -0.35
C TYR A 58 -11.38 -1.48 0.36
N LYS A 59 -12.15 -1.93 1.35
CA LYS A 59 -11.91 -3.23 1.99
C LYS A 59 -12.38 -4.33 1.05
N PHE A 60 -11.42 -4.94 0.35
CA PHE A 60 -11.61 -6.20 -0.34
C PHE A 60 -11.21 -7.36 0.59
N ASP A 61 -11.28 -8.61 0.11
CA ASP A 61 -10.88 -9.82 0.85
C ASP A 61 -9.48 -9.71 1.49
N GLY A 62 -9.12 -10.69 2.33
CA GLY A 62 -7.81 -10.76 2.99
C GLY A 62 -6.95 -11.94 2.53
N PHE A 63 -5.73 -12.01 3.05
CA PHE A 63 -4.87 -13.18 2.88
C PHE A 63 -5.36 -14.37 3.69
N GLY A 64 -5.19 -15.57 3.13
CA GLY A 64 -5.62 -16.82 3.77
C GLY A 64 -4.68 -17.99 3.48
N PHE A 65 -4.79 -19.03 4.30
CA PHE A 65 -4.12 -20.30 4.09
C PHE A 65 -5.01 -21.21 3.24
N VAL A 66 -4.44 -21.82 2.21
CA VAL A 66 -5.19 -22.68 1.28
C VAL A 66 -4.87 -24.15 1.54
N PHE A 67 -5.93 -24.96 1.60
CA PHE A 67 -5.83 -26.41 1.80
C PHE A 67 -6.65 -27.15 0.74
N PRO A 68 -6.30 -28.41 0.42
CA PRO A 68 -7.16 -29.27 -0.38
C PRO A 68 -8.56 -29.36 0.21
N LYS A 69 -9.57 -29.46 -0.67
CA LYS A 69 -10.97 -29.58 -0.25
C LYS A 69 -11.14 -30.79 0.67
N ARG A 70 -11.77 -30.59 1.83
CA ARG A 70 -11.94 -31.58 2.93
C ARG A 70 -10.65 -31.94 3.68
N SER A 71 -9.63 -31.08 3.63
CA SER A 71 -8.45 -31.24 4.48
C SER A 71 -8.86 -31.23 5.97
N PRO A 72 -8.40 -32.21 6.77
CA PRO A 72 -8.68 -32.25 8.20
C PRO A 72 -7.96 -31.14 8.98
N LEU A 73 -7.01 -30.43 8.37
CA LEU A 73 -6.25 -29.34 9.00
C LEU A 73 -7.02 -28.01 9.08
N ILE A 74 -8.10 -27.87 8.30
CA ILE A 74 -8.83 -26.60 8.19
C ILE A 74 -9.30 -26.10 9.57
N PRO A 75 -9.99 -26.90 10.41
CA PRO A 75 -10.47 -26.45 11.71
C PRO A 75 -9.33 -26.02 12.64
N ASP A 76 -8.27 -26.84 12.72
CA ASP A 76 -7.13 -26.59 13.60
C ASP A 76 -6.39 -25.30 13.21
N VAL A 77 -6.09 -25.13 11.93
CA VAL A 77 -5.40 -23.92 11.44
C VAL A 77 -6.29 -22.70 11.61
N SER A 78 -7.58 -22.78 11.30
CA SER A 78 -8.50 -21.65 11.45
C SER A 78 -8.59 -21.19 12.91
N MET A 79 -8.60 -22.14 13.86
CA MET A 79 -8.58 -21.84 15.28
C MET A 79 -7.26 -21.22 15.74
N GLN A 80 -6.11 -21.68 15.22
CA GLN A 80 -4.83 -21.05 15.53
C GLN A 80 -4.71 -19.64 14.93
N VAL A 81 -5.23 -19.42 13.72
CA VAL A 81 -5.31 -18.08 13.12
C VAL A 81 -6.12 -17.16 14.04
N LEU A 82 -7.32 -17.58 14.46
CA LEU A 82 -8.16 -16.81 15.39
C LEU A 82 -7.40 -16.43 16.67
N ASN A 83 -6.78 -17.41 17.32
CA ASN A 83 -6.01 -17.20 18.55
C ASN A 83 -4.84 -16.21 18.38
N VAL A 84 -4.20 -16.21 17.21
CA VAL A 84 -3.12 -15.26 16.89
C VAL A 84 -3.69 -13.87 16.62
N THR A 85 -4.74 -13.77 15.79
CA THR A 85 -5.31 -12.49 15.33
C THR A 85 -6.01 -11.72 16.44
N GLU A 86 -6.65 -12.42 17.39
CA GLU A 86 -7.29 -11.80 18.56
C GLU A 86 -6.32 -11.60 19.74
N GLY A 87 -5.07 -12.08 19.60
CA GLY A 87 -4.05 -12.03 20.64
C GLY A 87 -3.01 -10.92 20.43
N ALA A 88 -2.20 -10.66 21.46
CA ALA A 88 -1.09 -9.70 21.41
C ALA A 88 0.00 -10.08 20.39
N LYS A 89 0.04 -11.35 19.95
CA LYS A 89 0.99 -11.83 18.94
C LYS A 89 0.80 -11.12 17.59
N MET A 90 -0.44 -10.80 17.21
CA MET A 90 -0.69 -10.09 15.95
C MET A 90 0.02 -8.74 15.92
N VAL A 91 -0.11 -7.94 17.00
CA VAL A 91 0.56 -6.63 17.12
C VAL A 91 2.09 -6.78 17.10
N GLN A 92 2.62 -7.84 17.72
CA GLN A 92 4.05 -8.12 17.67
C GLN A 92 4.52 -8.43 16.25
N PHE A 93 3.75 -9.20 15.48
CA PHE A 93 4.05 -9.45 14.07
C PHE A 93 3.96 -8.17 13.24
N GLU A 94 2.90 -7.38 13.39
CA GLU A 94 2.78 -6.10 12.69
C GLU A 94 3.97 -5.19 12.97
N LYS A 95 4.40 -5.09 14.22
CA LYS A 95 5.58 -4.30 14.60
C LYS A 95 6.88 -4.88 14.04
N ALA A 96 7.04 -6.20 14.05
CA ALA A 96 8.26 -6.84 13.54
C ALA A 96 8.42 -6.64 12.02
N TRP A 97 7.33 -6.71 11.26
CA TRP A 97 7.35 -6.65 9.80
C TRP A 97 7.12 -5.25 9.22
N PHE A 98 6.31 -4.41 9.86
CA PHE A 98 5.96 -3.07 9.39
C PHE A 98 6.38 -1.94 10.35
N GLY A 99 6.87 -2.25 11.54
CA GLY A 99 7.18 -1.25 12.57
C GLY A 99 8.54 -0.54 12.41
N GLN A 100 9.33 -0.90 11.40
CA GLN A 100 10.49 -0.10 11.00
C GLN A 100 10.00 1.03 10.10
N THR A 101 10.05 2.26 10.59
CA THR A 101 9.85 3.45 9.77
C THR A 101 11.17 3.79 9.06
N PRO A 102 11.22 3.75 7.72
CA PRO A 102 12.12 4.63 6.99
C PRO A 102 11.75 6.08 7.33
N SER A 103 12.69 7.01 7.18
CA SER A 103 12.70 8.38 7.70
C SER A 103 11.65 9.33 7.10
N CYS A 104 10.40 8.90 7.04
CA CYS A 104 9.24 9.74 6.83
C CYS A 104 8.96 10.43 8.15
N LEU A 105 9.85 11.35 8.54
CA LEU A 105 9.50 12.38 9.49
C LEU A 105 8.15 12.93 9.04
N GLU A 106 7.21 13.07 9.97
CA GLU A 106 5.94 13.70 9.68
C GLU A 106 6.19 14.91 8.79
N LEU A 107 5.45 15.03 7.70
CA LEU A 107 5.31 16.27 6.95
C LEU A 107 4.59 17.30 7.85
N THR A 108 5.20 17.63 8.99
CA THR A 108 5.10 18.91 9.69
C THR A 108 5.89 19.98 8.93
N GLY A 109 6.57 19.60 7.84
CA GLY A 109 6.84 20.51 6.73
C GLY A 109 5.52 20.89 6.10
N SER A 110 4.97 22.02 6.55
CA SER A 110 4.16 22.95 5.78
C SER A 110 3.96 22.43 4.35
N ILE A 111 2.73 22.04 3.99
CA ILE A 111 2.32 22.15 2.59
C ILE A 111 2.71 23.58 2.22
N SER A 112 3.84 23.74 1.54
CA SER A 112 4.25 25.02 0.99
C SER A 112 3.19 25.29 -0.04
N SER A 113 2.11 25.91 0.40
CA SER A 113 1.22 26.63 -0.48
C SER A 113 2.17 27.45 -1.33
N ASN A 114 2.08 27.34 -2.65
CA ASN A 114 2.73 28.30 -3.53
C ASN A 114 2.07 29.64 -3.23
N SER A 115 2.45 30.27 -2.11
CA SER A 115 1.94 31.56 -1.70
C SER A 115 2.56 32.52 -2.69
N ILE A 116 1.71 33.07 -3.54
CA ILE A 116 2.09 34.10 -4.47
C ILE A 116 2.65 35.24 -3.61
N SER A 117 3.96 35.46 -3.67
CA SER A 117 4.57 36.57 -2.96
C SER A 117 4.16 37.87 -3.65
N LEU A 118 4.12 38.98 -2.92
CA LEU A 118 3.87 40.31 -3.50
C LEU A 118 4.88 40.68 -4.62
N ASN A 119 6.03 40.01 -4.68
CA ASN A 119 7.02 40.17 -5.75
C ASN A 119 6.66 39.45 -7.06
N SER A 120 5.55 38.71 -7.07
CA SER A 120 5.02 38.05 -8.27
C SER A 120 3.99 38.91 -9.01
N PHE A 121 3.78 40.17 -8.57
CA PHE A 121 2.94 41.19 -9.21
C PHE A 121 3.76 42.45 -9.54
#